data_AF-A0A4D4M945-F1
#
_entry.id   AF-A0A4D4M945-F1
#
_cell.length_a   1.000
_cell.length_b   1.000
_cell.length_c   1.000
_cell.angle_alpha   90.00
_cell.angle_beta   90.00
_cell.angle_gamma   90.00
#
_symmetry.space_group_name_H-M   'P 1'
#
loop_
_entity.id
_entity.type
_entity.pdbx_description
1 polymer ?
#
loop_
_entity_poly.entity_id
_entity_poly.type
_entity_poly.pdbx_seq_one_letter_code
_entity_poly.pdbx_strand_id
1 'polypeptide(L)'
;MALTMNDVDRFEASRPRLEAIAYRLLGSASEAEDAVQETFLRWQAADVDRIEVPEAWLTKALTNLCLNQLTSARARRETYVGQWLPEPLLAGDSMLGPADTAEQRESVSYAVLTLMERLSPTSGRCTC
;
A
#
# COMPACT_ATOMS: atom_id res chain seq x y z
N MET A 1 -20.66 16.83 -12.71
CA MET A 1 -21.70 16.20 -11.87
C MET A 1 -21.25 16.37 -10.43
N ALA A 2 -22.10 16.81 -9.51
CA ALA A 2 -21.70 16.89 -8.09
C ALA A 2 -21.68 15.46 -7.51
N LEU A 3 -20.65 15.12 -6.73
CA LEU A 3 -20.64 13.86 -5.97
C LEU A 3 -21.84 13.80 -5.04
N THR A 4 -22.51 12.65 -5.00
CA THR A 4 -23.53 12.41 -3.99
C THR A 4 -22.90 11.91 -2.69
N MET A 5 -23.60 12.04 -1.56
CA MET A 5 -23.13 11.51 -0.27
C MET A 5 -22.80 10.01 -0.36
N ASN A 6 -23.62 9.25 -1.09
CA ASN A 6 -23.44 7.82 -1.34
C ASN A 6 -22.12 7.50 -2.06
N ASP A 7 -21.67 8.37 -2.97
CA ASP A 7 -20.41 8.17 -3.69
C ASP A 7 -19.19 8.36 -2.79
N VAL A 8 -19.30 9.26 -1.80
CA VAL A 8 -18.30 9.46 -0.76
C VAL A 8 -18.27 8.24 0.16
N ASP A 9 -19.43 7.79 0.63
CA ASP A 9 -19.54 6.60 1.51
C ASP A 9 -18.95 5.34 0.86
N ARG A 10 -19.19 5.14 -0.44
CA ARG A 10 -18.60 4.04 -1.22
C ARG A 10 -17.08 4.10 -1.28
N PHE A 11 -16.53 5.30 -1.48
CA PHE A 11 -15.09 5.49 -1.49
C PHE A 11 -14.50 5.23 -0.10
N GLU A 12 -15.10 5.80 0.94
CA GLU A 12 -14.63 5.65 2.32
C GLU A 12 -14.69 4.19 2.78
N ALA A 13 -15.71 3.43 2.38
CA ALA A 13 -15.76 1.98 2.61
C ALA A 13 -14.60 1.22 1.94
N SER A 14 -14.10 1.73 0.81
CA SER A 14 -12.98 1.12 0.05
C SER A 14 -11.60 1.60 0.52
N ARG A 15 -11.52 2.76 1.21
CA ARG A 15 -10.27 3.44 1.58
C ARG A 15 -9.25 2.52 2.27
N PRO A 16 -9.59 1.75 3.33
CA PRO A 16 -8.59 0.91 4.01
C PRO A 16 -7.98 -0.15 3.09
N ARG A 17 -8.78 -0.70 2.16
CA ARG A 17 -8.31 -1.68 1.17
C ARG A 17 -7.41 -1.02 0.13
N LEU A 18 -7.77 0.17 -0.33
CA LEU A 18 -6.97 0.94 -1.29
C LEU A 18 -5.61 1.34 -0.70
N GLU A 19 -5.59 1.87 0.53
CA GLU A 19 -4.35 2.19 1.25
C GLU A 19 -3.44 0.96 1.39
N ALA A 20 -4.00 -0.19 1.79
CA ALA A 20 -3.24 -1.43 1.90
C ALA A 20 -2.66 -1.91 0.55
N ILE A 21 -3.37 -1.71 -0.56
CA ILE A 21 -2.87 -2.02 -1.90
C ILE A 21 -1.74 -1.07 -2.29
N ALA A 22 -1.94 0.24 -2.15
CA ALA A 22 -0.94 1.24 -2.50
C ALA A 22 0.33 1.07 -1.67
N TYR A 23 0.20 0.81 -0.36
CA TYR A 23 1.34 0.55 0.51
C TYR A 23 2.15 -0.67 0.09
N ARG A 24 1.50 -1.76 -0.36
CA ARG A 24 2.21 -2.94 -0.89
C ARG A 24 2.94 -2.66 -2.20
N LEU A 25 2.41 -1.76 -3.05
CA LEU A 25 3.00 -1.42 -4.34
C LEU A 25 4.15 -0.40 -4.23
N LEU A 26 3.97 0.63 -3.41
CA LEU A 26 4.89 1.76 -3.29
C LEU A 26 5.91 1.55 -2.15
N GLY A 27 5.53 0.83 -1.11
CA GLY A 27 6.40 0.56 0.05
C GLY A 27 6.53 1.73 1.03
N SER A 28 5.85 2.85 0.78
CA SER A 28 5.81 4.03 1.64
C SER A 28 4.37 4.34 2.08
N ALA A 29 4.18 4.64 3.36
CA ALA A 29 2.87 5.02 3.90
C ALA A 29 2.40 6.38 3.35
N SER A 30 3.31 7.36 3.25
CA SER A 30 2.97 8.69 2.73
C SER A 30 2.60 8.63 1.24
N GLU A 31 3.38 7.92 0.43
CA GLU A 31 3.08 7.78 -1.01
C GLU A 31 1.78 6.98 -1.23
N ALA A 32 1.47 6.03 -0.34
CA ALA A 32 0.21 5.30 -0.39
C ALA A 32 -0.99 6.19 -0.08
N GLU A 33 -0.89 7.04 0.96
CA GLU A 33 -1.92 8.01 1.29
C GLU A 33 -2.15 8.99 0.13
N ASP A 34 -1.07 9.56 -0.41
CA ASP A 34 -1.12 10.48 -1.55
C ASP A 34 -1.79 9.83 -2.76
N ALA A 35 -1.47 8.56 -3.06
CA ALA A 35 -2.07 7.83 -4.16
C ALA A 35 -3.58 7.60 -3.96
N VAL A 36 -4.02 7.35 -2.72
CA VAL A 36 -5.44 7.19 -2.39
C VAL A 36 -6.17 8.53 -2.49
N GLN A 37 -5.57 9.62 -2.03
CA GLN A 37 -6.12 10.97 -2.17
C GLN A 37 -6.29 11.36 -3.64
N GLU A 38 -5.27 11.15 -4.48
CA GLU A 38 -5.36 11.39 -5.92
C GLU A 38 -6.42 10.49 -6.60
N THR A 39 -6.57 9.24 -6.13
CA THR A 39 -7.64 8.35 -6.61
C THR A 39 -9.03 8.89 -6.26
N PHE A 40 -9.20 9.49 -5.07
CA PHE A 40 -10.44 10.16 -4.69
C PHE A 40 -10.77 11.34 -5.61
N LEU A 41 -9.78 12.15 -5.98
CA LEU A 41 -9.98 13.27 -6.92
C LEU A 41 -10.44 12.76 -8.30
N ARG A 42 -9.88 11.64 -8.76
CA ARG A 42 -10.30 10.99 -10.02
C ARG A 42 -11.71 10.42 -9.92
N TRP A 43 -12.07 9.84 -8.77
CA TRP A 43 -13.43 9.38 -8.49
C TRP A 43 -14.43 10.53 -8.53
N GLN A 44 -14.08 11.67 -7.93
CA GLN A 44 -14.89 12.90 -7.97
C GLN A 44 -15.12 13.44 -9.39
N ALA A 45 -14.10 13.34 -10.25
CA ALA A 45 -14.18 13.78 -11.63
C ALA A 45 -14.88 12.76 -12.56
N ALA A 46 -15.06 11.52 -12.12
CA ALA A 46 -15.65 10.46 -12.92
C ALA A 46 -17.19 10.54 -12.95
N ASP A 47 -17.78 10.08 -14.05
CA ASP A 47 -19.23 9.86 -14.13
C ASP A 47 -19.56 8.50 -13.47
N VAL A 48 -19.73 8.54 -12.15
CA VAL A 48 -19.92 7.34 -11.29
C VAL A 48 -21.15 6.52 -11.71
N ASP A 49 -22.19 7.16 -12.23
CA ASP A 49 -23.42 6.49 -12.66
C ASP A 49 -23.20 5.52 -13.83
N ARG A 50 -22.11 5.71 -14.59
CA ARG A 50 -21.72 4.81 -15.70
C ARG A 50 -20.81 3.67 -15.25
N ILE A 51 -20.39 3.64 -13.99
CA ILE A 51 -19.47 2.64 -13.46
C ILE A 51 -20.28 1.48 -12.88
N GLU A 52 -20.32 0.37 -13.61
CA GLU A 52 -21.04 -0.84 -13.19
C GLU A 52 -20.50 -1.43 -11.87
N VAL A 53 -19.17 -1.40 -11.68
CA VAL A 53 -18.50 -1.97 -10.51
C VAL A 53 -17.52 -0.96 -9.89
N PRO A 54 -17.98 -0.10 -8.96
CA PRO A 54 -17.18 0.94 -8.32
C PRO A 54 -15.85 0.45 -7.72
N GLU A 55 -15.87 -0.65 -6.97
CA GLU A 55 -14.67 -1.17 -6.30
C GLU A 55 -13.58 -1.62 -7.29
N ALA A 56 -13.99 -2.23 -8.40
CA ALA A 56 -13.08 -2.65 -9.46
C ALA A 56 -12.46 -1.43 -10.15
N TRP A 57 -13.28 -0.40 -10.40
CA TRP A 57 -12.81 0.86 -10.97
C TRP A 57 -11.79 1.54 -10.05
N LEU A 58 -12.09 1.69 -8.76
CA LEU A 58 -11.20 2.31 -7.77
C LEU A 58 -9.87 1.57 -7.67
N THR A 59 -9.93 0.24 -7.57
CA THR A 59 -8.73 -0.61 -7.52
C THR A 59 -7.87 -0.42 -8.77
N LYS A 60 -8.49 -0.41 -9.95
CA LYS A 60 -7.79 -0.22 -11.23
C LYS A 60 -7.17 1.18 -11.34
N ALA A 61 -7.91 2.22 -10.99
CA ALA A 61 -7.46 3.59 -11.02
C ALA A 61 -6.23 3.80 -10.11
N LEU A 62 -6.32 3.33 -8.86
CA LEU A 62 -5.22 3.36 -7.90
C LEU A 62 -4.00 2.58 -8.39
N THR A 63 -4.20 1.34 -8.87
CA THR A 63 -3.10 0.49 -9.34
C THR A 63 -2.36 1.16 -10.51
N ASN A 64 -3.10 1.71 -11.48
CA ASN A 64 -2.50 2.43 -12.60
C ASN A 64 -1.73 3.66 -12.15
N LEU A 65 -2.26 4.41 -11.17
CA LEU A 65 -1.55 5.55 -10.59
C LEU A 65 -0.23 5.11 -9.96
N CYS A 66 -0.23 4.07 -9.12
CA CYS A 66 0.98 3.55 -8.48
C CYS A 66 2.03 3.09 -9.51
N LEU A 67 1.60 2.35 -10.54
CA LEU A 67 2.49 1.89 -11.61
C LEU A 67 3.10 3.06 -12.41
N ASN A 68 2.33 4.11 -12.66
CA ASN A 68 2.83 5.32 -13.32
C ASN A 68 3.86 6.04 -12.45
N GLN A 69 3.66 6.11 -11.14
CA GLN A 69 4.63 6.70 -10.21
C GLN A 69 5.94 5.92 -10.20
N LEU A 70 5.88 4.59 -10.10
CA LEU A 70 7.06 3.71 -10.16
C LEU A 70 7.81 3.85 -11.49
N THR A 71 7.08 3.88 -12.60
CA THR A 71 7.65 4.09 -13.94
C THR A 71 8.32 5.45 -14.07
N SER A 72 7.68 6.51 -13.56
CA SER A 72 8.22 7.88 -13.61
C SER A 72 9.45 8.04 -12.71
N ALA A 73 9.46 7.41 -11.53
CA ALA A 73 10.62 7.37 -10.66
C ALA A 73 11.80 6.64 -11.32
N ARG A 74 11.54 5.58 -12.09
CA ARG A 74 12.57 4.89 -12.88
C ARG A 74 13.08 5.75 -14.03
N ALA A 75 12.19 6.37 -14.81
CA ALA A 75 12.56 7.23 -15.92
C ALA A 75 13.41 8.44 -15.48
N ARG A 76 13.12 9.04 -14.31
CA ARG A 76 13.95 10.11 -13.72
C ARG A 76 15.38 9.65 -13.41
N ARG A 77 15.57 8.38 -13.01
CA ARG A 77 16.90 7.78 -12.81
C ARG A 77 17.63 7.52 -14.12
N GLU A 78 16.90 7.17 -15.18
CA GLU A 78 17.45 6.85 -16.51
C GLU A 78 17.73 8.10 -17.38
N THR A 79 16.97 9.18 -17.20
CA THR A 79 17.12 10.43 -17.99
C THR A 79 18.25 11.33 -17.47
N TYR A 80 18.84 11.01 -16.32
CA TYR A 80 19.99 11.74 -15.80
C TYR A 80 21.28 11.26 -16.48
N VAL A 81 21.64 11.90 -17.60
CA VAL A 81 22.97 11.82 -18.21
C VAL A 81 23.93 12.67 -17.38
N GLY A 82 24.34 12.10 -16.25
CA GLY A 82 25.29 12.68 -15.31
C GLY A 82 25.51 11.67 -14.20
N GLN A 83 26.77 11.38 -13.90
CA GLN A 83 27.20 10.40 -12.90
C GLN A 83 26.33 10.48 -11.65
N TRP A 84 25.44 9.49 -11.48
CA TRP A 84 24.65 9.32 -10.28
C TRP A 84 25.61 9.22 -9.09
N LEU A 85 25.72 10.31 -8.33
CA LEU A 85 26.39 10.31 -7.05
C LEU A 85 25.32 9.94 -6.02
N PRO A 86 25.46 8.83 -5.27
CA PRO A 86 24.65 8.64 -4.08
C PRO A 86 24.82 9.87 -3.17
N GLU A 87 23.74 10.36 -2.57
CA GLU A 87 23.83 11.42 -1.56
C GLU A 87 24.98 11.08 -0.58
N PRO A 88 25.99 11.94 -0.41
CA PRO A 88 27.02 11.70 0.55
C PRO A 88 26.36 11.73 1.91
N LEU A 89 26.27 10.55 2.54
CA LEU A 89 25.96 10.41 3.95
C LEU A 89 26.92 11.35 4.68
N LEU A 90 26.40 12.46 5.17
CA LEU A 90 27.13 13.34 6.06
C LEU A 90 27.60 12.47 7.22
N ALA A 91 28.90 12.20 7.26
CA ALA A 91 29.56 11.51 8.35
C ALA A 91 29.33 12.34 9.61
N GLY A 92 28.34 11.95 10.41
CA GLY A 92 27.90 12.79 11.51
C GLY A 92 26.66 12.31 12.26
N ASP A 93 26.36 11.02 12.31
CA ASP A 93 25.92 10.46 13.59
C ASP A 93 26.24 8.96 13.68
N SER A 94 26.99 8.64 14.74
CA SER A 94 27.52 7.30 15.00
C SER A 94 26.56 6.57 15.94
N MET A 95 25.36 6.20 15.48
CA MET A 95 24.52 5.23 16.18
C MET A 95 23.51 4.59 15.21
N LEU A 96 23.59 3.24 15.08
CA LEU A 96 22.69 2.31 14.35
C LEU A 96 22.99 2.26 12.83
N GLY A 97 23.48 1.18 12.19
CA GLY A 97 23.43 -0.27 12.41
C GLY A 97 23.30 -0.94 11.01
N PRO A 98 23.67 -2.22 10.81
CA PRO A 98 24.09 -2.77 9.51
C PRO A 98 22.98 -2.97 8.47
N ALA A 99 23.42 -3.03 7.21
CA ALA A 99 22.66 -3.33 6.00
C ALA A 99 21.99 -4.73 6.02
N ASP A 100 20.88 -4.88 6.74
CA ASP A 100 20.18 -6.18 6.91
C ASP A 100 18.63 -6.08 6.93
N THR A 101 18.02 -5.31 6.01
CA THR A 101 16.53 -5.23 5.93
C THR A 101 15.95 -5.49 4.54
N ALA A 102 16.68 -6.17 3.66
CA ALA A 102 16.12 -6.74 2.43
C ALA A 102 15.62 -8.19 2.60
N GLU A 103 16.02 -8.90 3.66
CA GLU A 103 15.62 -10.29 3.93
C GLU A 103 14.44 -10.44 4.93
N GLN A 104 13.79 -9.35 5.35
CA GLN A 104 12.77 -9.41 6.40
C GLN A 104 11.36 -9.05 5.92
N ARG A 105 10.89 -9.71 4.85
CA ARG A 105 9.45 -9.84 4.54
C ARG A 105 8.95 -11.30 4.54
N GLU A 106 9.58 -12.16 5.34
CA GLU A 106 9.03 -13.45 5.81
C GLU A 106 8.45 -13.38 7.25
N SER A 107 8.12 -12.20 7.79
CA SER A 107 7.59 -12.09 9.16
C SER A 107 6.09 -11.79 9.27
N VAL A 108 5.28 -12.18 8.27
CA VAL A 108 3.81 -12.31 8.42
C VAL A 108 3.34 -13.78 8.37
N SER A 109 4.24 -14.74 8.61
CA SER A 109 3.88 -16.15 8.83
C SER A 109 4.10 -16.66 10.26
N TYR A 110 4.88 -16.00 11.12
CA TYR A 110 5.12 -16.49 12.50
C TYR A 110 4.08 -16.04 13.53
N ALA A 111 3.48 -14.85 13.38
CA ALA A 111 2.45 -14.36 14.31
C ALA A 111 1.15 -15.17 14.19
N VAL A 112 0.77 -15.59 12.97
CA VAL A 112 -0.42 -16.42 12.72
C VAL A 112 -0.20 -17.87 13.14
N LEU A 113 0.98 -18.46 12.88
CA LEU A 113 1.31 -19.82 13.36
C LEU A 113 1.39 -19.90 14.90
N THR A 114 1.93 -18.89 15.57
CA THR A 114 1.99 -18.85 17.05
C THR A 114 0.59 -18.68 17.67
N LEU A 115 -0.31 -17.98 16.99
CA LEU A 115 -1.71 -17.83 17.43
C LEU A 115 -2.51 -19.12 17.23
N MET A 116 -2.16 -19.95 16.23
CA MET A 116 -2.76 -21.27 16.00
C MET A 116 -2.30 -22.33 17.01
N GLU A 117 -1.05 -22.30 17.47
CA GLU A 117 -0.54 -23.22 18.52
C GLU A 117 -1.25 -23.01 19.88
N ARG A 118 -1.85 -21.84 20.11
CA ARG A 118 -2.56 -21.52 21.37
C ARG A 118 -4.08 -21.67 21.31
N LEU A 119 -4.65 -22.10 20.19
CA LEU A 119 -6.09 -22.37 20.03
C LEU A 119 -6.41 -23.85 19.81
N SER A 120 -5.53 -24.77 20.17
CA SER A 120 -5.87 -26.17 20.40
C SER A 120 -6.07 -26.50 21.89
N PRO A 121 -7.13 -26.01 22.57
CA PRO A 121 -7.69 -26.72 23.70
C PRO A 121 -8.63 -27.82 23.16
N THR A 122 -8.08 -28.97 22.76
CA THR A 122 -8.86 -30.22 22.87
C THR A 122 -8.89 -30.59 24.36
N SER A 123 -9.69 -29.84 25.10
CA SER A 123 -10.26 -30.25 26.37
C SER A 123 -11.41 -31.19 26.03
N GLY A 124 -11.12 -32.49 26.01
CA GLY A 124 -12.11 -33.51 25.67
C GLY A 124 -11.73 -34.91 26.13
N ARG A 125 -10.99 -35.04 27.24
CA ARG A 125 -11.01 -36.27 28.05
C ARG A 125 -12.00 -36.03 29.19
N CYS A 126 -13.27 -36.32 28.93
CA CYS A 126 -14.19 -36.67 29.99
C CYS A 126 -14.17 -38.18 30.12
N THR A 127 -13.59 -38.63 31.23
CA THR A 127 -13.78 -39.96 31.78
C THR A 127 -15.21 -40.05 32.29
N CYS A 128 -16.04 -40.87 31.64
CA CYS A 128 -17.09 -41.66 32.27
C CYS A 128 -17.40 -42.86 31.36
#